data_AF-A0A382MWL7-F1
#
_entry.id   AF-A0A382MWL7-F1
#
_cell.length_a   1.000
_cell.length_b   1.000
_cell.length_c   1.000
_cell.angle_alpha   90.00
_cell.angle_beta   90.00
_cell.angle_gamma   90.00
#
_symmetry.space_group_name_H-M   'P 1'
#
loop_
_entity.id
_entity.type
_entity.pdbx_description
1 polymer ?
#
loop_
_entity_poly.entity_id
_entity_poly.type
_entity_poly.pdbx_seq_one_letter_code
_entity_poly.pdbx_strand_id
1 'polypeptide(L)' 'MLETIIVIGSNSFSGASFLSFALDEGFEVIGISRSVKPNPVFLPYTYSGKTIEFHQLDLNHDLD' A
#
# COMPACT_ATOMS: atom_id res chain seq x y z
N MET A 1 -15.63 -12.82 5.32
CA MET A 1 -15.01 -11.57 4.82
C MET A 1 -13.51 -11.81 4.86
N LEU A 2 -12.78 -11.38 3.83
CA LEU A 2 -11.32 -11.45 3.85
C LEU A 2 -10.80 -10.42 4.88
N GLU A 3 -9.69 -10.74 5.52
CA GLU A 3 -9.06 -9.86 6.52
C GLU A 3 -8.41 -8.65 5.83
N THR A 4 -8.31 -7.52 6.53
CA THR A 4 -7.61 -6.33 6.02
C THR A 4 -6.11 -6.45 6.29
N ILE A 5 -5.29 -6.22 5.27
CA ILE A 5 -3.82 -6.26 5.39
C ILE A 5 -3.26 -4.83 5.43
N ILE A 6 -2.46 -4.54 6.46
CA ILE A 6 -1.72 -3.28 6.56
C ILE A 6 -0.27 -3.50 6.09
N VAL A 7 0.18 -2.70 5.13
CA VAL A 7 1.53 -2.81 4.55
C VAL A 7 2.34 -1.58 4.88
N ILE A 8 3.29 -1.73 5.81
CA ILE A 8 4.26 -0.68 6.18
C ILE A 8 5.40 -0.69 5.17
N GLY A 9 5.78 0.49 4.67
CA GLY A 9 6.73 0.60 3.56
C GLY A 9 6.10 0.31 2.20
N SER A 10 4.80 0.58 2.05
CA SER A 10 4.01 0.33 0.83
C SER A 10 4.54 0.98 -0.45
N ASN A 11 5.33 2.05 -0.36
CA ASN A 11 5.95 2.72 -1.50
C ASN A 11 7.29 2.08 -1.93
N SER A 12 7.81 1.12 -1.15
CA SER A 12 9.02 0.39 -1.55
C SER A 12 8.71 -0.57 -2.70
N PHE A 13 9.75 -1.01 -3.43
CA PHE A 13 9.57 -1.98 -4.51
C PHE A 13 8.84 -3.25 -4.06
N SER A 14 9.25 -3.82 -2.93
CA SER A 14 8.62 -5.02 -2.36
C SER A 14 7.22 -4.73 -1.81
N GLY A 15 7.04 -3.60 -1.12
CA GLY A 15 5.74 -3.18 -0.59
C GLY A 15 4.70 -3.00 -1.70
N ALA A 16 5.03 -2.26 -2.75
CA ALA A 16 4.12 -1.98 -3.84
C ALA A 16 3.79 -3.25 -4.66
N SER A 17 4.78 -4.15 -4.82
CA SER A 17 4.56 -5.47 -5.44
C SER A 17 3.63 -6.34 -4.61
N PHE A 18 3.80 -6.35 -3.28
CA PHE A 18 2.94 -7.11 -2.37
C PHE A 18 1.52 -6.55 -2.34
N LEU A 19 1.33 -5.23 -2.37
CA LEU A 19 0.01 -4.61 -2.50
C LEU A 19 -0.74 -5.15 -3.73
N SER A 20 -0.06 -5.22 -4.88
CA SER A 20 -0.65 -5.74 -6.12
C SER A 20 -1.09 -7.19 -5.94
N PHE A 21 -0.22 -8.03 -5.38
CA PHE A 21 -0.52 -9.43 -5.10
C PHE A 21 -1.72 -9.59 -4.14
N ALA A 22 -1.71 -8.91 -3.00
CA ALA A 22 -2.78 -9.01 -2.00
C ALA A 22 -4.14 -8.55 -2.56
N LEU A 23 -4.15 -7.48 -3.34
CA LEU A 23 -5.34 -7.01 -4.05
C LEU A 23 -5.84 -8.02 -5.08
N ASP A 24 -4.95 -8.75 -5.76
CA ASP A 24 -5.29 -9.80 -6.73
C ASP A 24 -5.88 -11.04 -6.08
N GLU A 25 -5.46 -11.38 -4.87
CA GLU A 25 -6.06 -12.40 -4.02
C GLU A 25 -7.39 -11.96 -3.36
N GLY A 26 -7.80 -10.70 -3.58
CA GLY A 26 -9.09 -10.17 -3.13
C GLY A 26 -9.10 -9.58 -1.71
N PHE A 27 -7.94 -9.44 -1.07
CA PHE A 27 -7.85 -8.80 0.24
C PHE A 27 -8.10 -7.29 0.15
N GLU A 28 -8.64 -6.72 1.23
CA GLU A 28 -8.62 -5.28 1.44
C GLU A 28 -7.24 -4.87 1.96
N VAL A 29 -6.70 -3.76 1.46
CA VAL A 29 -5.31 -3.39 1.74
C VAL A 29 -5.18 -1.91 2.09
N ILE A 30 -4.46 -1.64 3.17
CA ILE A 30 -4.07 -0.30 3.62
C ILE A 30 -2.56 -0.16 3.47
N GLY A 31 -2.11 0.80 2.68
CA GLY A 31 -0.69 1.11 2.49
C GLY A 31 -0.23 2.25 3.39
N ILE A 32 0.90 2.07 4.08
CA ILE A 32 1.54 3.10 4.89
C ILE A 32 2.97 3.35 4.41
N SER A 33 3.34 4.61 4.22
CA SER A 33 4.72 5.01 3.96
C SER A 33 5.00 6.43 4.45
N ARG A 34 6.26 6.69 4.84
CA ARG A 34 6.71 8.04 5.21
C ARG A 34 6.71 9.02 4.04
N SER A 35 7.02 8.51 2.84
CA SER A 35 7.04 9.30 1.62
C SER A 35 5.64 9.47 1.03
N VAL A 36 5.43 10.56 0.29
CA VAL A 36 4.30 10.67 -0.64
C VAL A 36 4.31 9.51 -1.64
N LYS A 37 3.15 9.17 -2.21
CA LYS A 37 3.07 8.17 -3.28
C LYS A 37 4.04 8.53 -4.41
N PRO A 38 4.90 7.60 -4.87
CA PRO A 38 5.75 7.81 -6.02
C PRO A 38 4.90 7.88 -7.30
N ASN A 39 5.55 8.15 -8.43
CA ASN A 39 4.87 8.10 -9.73
C ASN A 39 4.15 6.75 -9.92
N PRO A 40 2.91 6.72 -10.47
CA PRO A 40 2.15 5.50 -10.69
C PRO A 40 2.91 4.40 -11.43
N VAL A 41 3.92 4.75 -12.25
CA VAL A 41 4.78 3.76 -12.93
C VAL A 41 5.51 2.81 -11.97
N PHE A 42 5.70 3.23 -10.71
CA PHE A 42 6.34 2.44 -9.65
C PHE A 42 5.33 1.76 -8.72
N LEU A 43 4.03 1.89 -8.99
CA LEU A 43 2.94 1.37 -8.17
C LEU A 43 2.14 0.35 -8.98
N PRO A 44 2.59 -0.92 -9.06
CA PRO A 44 1.99 -1.93 -9.95
C PRO A 44 0.51 -2.18 -9.67
N TYR A 45 0.07 -2.01 -8.42
CA TYR A 45 -1.35 -2.10 -8.05
C TYR A 45 -2.25 -1.08 -8.76
N THR A 46 -1.70 0.01 -9.32
CA THR A 46 -2.49 1.01 -10.06
C THR A 46 -2.89 0.52 -11.45
N TYR A 47 -2.18 -0.46 -12.01
CA TYR A 47 -2.45 -0.99 -13.34
C TYR A 47 -3.67 -1.91 -13.39
N SER A 48 -4.02 -2.54 -12.26
CA SER A 48 -5.21 -3.39 -12.14
C SER A 48 -6.50 -2.59 -11.95
N GLY A 49 -6.42 -1.25 -11.89
CA GLY A 49 -7.56 -0.36 -11.63
C GLY A 49 -8.10 -0.46 -10.19
N LYS A 50 -7.41 -1.20 -9.33
CA LYS A 50 -7.76 -1.35 -7.92
C LYS A 50 -7.22 -0.17 -7.13
N THR A 51 -7.95 0.19 -6.08
CA THR A 51 -7.55 1.28 -5.18
C THR A 51 -7.20 0.70 -3.82
N ILE A 52 -6.27 1.37 -3.15
CA ILE A 52 -5.95 1.11 -1.75
C ILE A 52 -6.27 2.36 -0.94
N GLU A 53 -6.58 2.15 0.32
CA GLU A 53 -6.43 3.20 1.32
C GLU A 53 -4.92 3.42 1.52
N PHE A 54 -4.50 4.69 1.55
CA PHE A 54 -3.10 5.04 1.75
C PHE A 54 -2.96 6.16 2.75
N HIS A 55 -2.03 5.97 3.68
CA HIS A 55 -1.64 7.00 4.64
C HIS A 55 -0.16 7.32 4.51
N GLN A 56 0.11 8.61 4.37
CA GLN A 56 1.47 9.11 4.56
C GLN A 56 1.68 9.31 6.07
N LEU A 57 2.41 8.40 6.70
CA LEU A 57 2.63 8.36 8.15
C LEU A 57 4.07 7.94 8.43
N ASP A 58 4.67 8.55 9.45
CA ASP A 58 5.88 8.10 10.11
C ASP A 58 5.56 7.50 11.47
N LEU A 59 5.56 6.16 11.53
CA LEU A 59 5.25 5.39 12.75
C LEU A 59 6.19 5.68 13.93
N ASN A 60 7.32 6.35 13.71
CA ASN A 60 8.21 6.75 14.81
C ASN A 60 7.82 8.09 15.44
N HIS A 61 6.98 8.89 14.78
CA HIS A 61 6.65 10.26 15.16
C HIS A 61 5.13 10.48 15.28
N ASP A 62 4.33 9.79 14.48
CA ASP A 62 2.88 9.94 14.40
C ASP A 62 2.19 8.84 15.23
N LEU A 63 2.13 9.05 16.55
CA LEU A 63 1.65 8.05 17.54
C LEU A 63 0.27 8.36 18.12
N ASP A 64 -0.33 9.50 17.76
CA ASP A 64 -1.60 10.01 18.30
C ASP A 64 -2.76 9.91 17.29
#